data_AF-A0A8C2DG33-F1
#
_entry.id   AF-A0A8C2DG33-F1
#
_cell.length_a   1.000
_cell.length_b   1.000
_cell.length_c   1.000
_cell.angle_alpha   90.00
_cell.angle_beta   90.00
_cell.angle_gamma   90.00
#
_symmetry.space_group_name_H-M   'P 1'
#
loop_
_entity.id
_entity.type
_entity.pdbx_description
1 polymer ?
#
loop_
_entity_poly.entity_id
_entity_poly.type
_entity_poly.pdbx_seq_one_letter_code
_entity_poly.pdbx_strand_id
1 'polypeptide(L)'
;LHFDFSYIFSSTVCKNQSTCLPLDPDLNKIMAESRDYDELLFAWQGWRNASGRELRSSYKRYVELANLAAKSNGHTDNGAFWRSLYETPTFEEDLEALWKDLEPLYINIHAYVRRALYKKYGAERINLKGPIPAHLLGNMWAQTWSSIMDLVIPYPDATQVDATPAMIAQGWDPKRMFEESDRFFTSIGLLPMPPEFWDKSMLEKPKDGREVVCHASAWDFYNRKDFRIKQCTVVTMDDLITVHHEMGHVQYFLQYKDQPISFRDGANPGFHEAIGDVLALSVSTPKHLQSIGLLDKVEDNKESTINFLMSIALDKIAFLPFGYLMDQWRWKVFDGRISSSEYNKEWWNMRMKYQGLCPPVPRTEEDFDPGAKFHIPANVPYVRYFVSFVIQFQFHKALCEAAGQPAPLHNCDIYQSKEAGKLLGDVMKMGFSKPWPEAMTLITGQAKMSVQPLMEYFQPLIEWLEEENKKNGDVLGWPEYDWTPYKSKLGMEEKPKAVSFLGLSVDEAGAVAGQWILLVLSIVFLLGVIYLVYRYRKTKRLQGKSMSQMELK
;
A
#
# COMPACT_ATOMS: atom_id res chain seq x y z
N LEU A 1 22.55 -20.33 3.39
CA LEU A 1 21.12 -20.56 3.68
C LEU A 1 20.33 -20.16 2.44
N HIS A 2 20.22 -21.04 1.44
CA HIS A 2 19.24 -20.84 0.37
C HIS A 2 17.90 -21.33 0.90
N PHE A 3 17.12 -20.41 1.46
CA PHE A 3 15.68 -20.61 1.48
C PHE A 3 15.24 -20.53 0.02
N ASP A 4 14.77 -21.65 -0.53
CA ASP A 4 14.40 -21.70 -1.93
C ASP A 4 13.03 -21.03 -2.15
N PHE A 5 13.01 -19.72 -1.95
CA PHE A 5 11.88 -18.85 -2.28
C PHE A 5 11.68 -18.75 -3.81
N SER A 6 12.54 -19.41 -4.61
CA SER A 6 12.28 -19.61 -6.04
C SER A 6 10.99 -20.41 -6.29
N TYR A 7 10.53 -21.18 -5.30
CA TYR A 7 9.31 -21.98 -5.34
C TYR A 7 8.07 -21.19 -5.81
N ILE A 8 7.98 -19.91 -5.46
CA ILE A 8 6.87 -19.04 -5.90
C ILE A 8 6.92 -18.80 -7.39
N PHE A 9 8.10 -18.58 -7.96
CA PHE A 9 8.25 -18.31 -9.38
C PHE A 9 7.96 -19.56 -10.22
N SER A 10 8.14 -20.75 -9.65
CA SER A 10 7.73 -22.02 -10.25
C SER A 10 6.30 -22.44 -9.91
N SER A 11 5.59 -21.73 -9.02
CA SER A 11 4.25 -22.14 -8.60
C SER A 11 3.24 -21.95 -9.73
N THR A 12 2.37 -22.92 -9.92
CA THR A 12 1.32 -22.88 -10.94
C THR A 12 -0.02 -23.34 -10.37
N VAL A 13 -1.11 -22.81 -10.90
CA VAL A 13 -2.48 -23.18 -10.53
C VAL A 13 -3.10 -24.01 -11.65
N CYS A 14 -3.48 -25.25 -11.36
CA CYS A 14 -3.96 -26.17 -12.38
C CYS A 14 -5.50 -26.20 -12.45
N LYS A 15 -6.05 -25.97 -13.65
CA LYS A 15 -7.50 -26.15 -13.95
C LYS A 15 -7.84 -27.65 -14.01
N ASN A 16 -6.91 -28.47 -14.47
CA ASN A 16 -6.99 -29.93 -14.56
C ASN A 16 -5.56 -30.53 -14.57
N GLN A 17 -5.39 -31.84 -14.69
CA GLN A 17 -4.07 -32.50 -14.69
C GLN A 17 -3.12 -32.05 -15.81
N SER A 18 -3.63 -31.45 -16.89
CA SER A 18 -2.85 -31.07 -18.08
C SER A 18 -2.65 -29.57 -18.27
N THR A 19 -3.38 -28.72 -17.55
CA THR A 19 -3.39 -27.26 -17.78
C THR A 19 -3.11 -26.54 -16.47
N CYS A 20 -1.86 -26.08 -16.32
CA CYS A 20 -1.39 -25.32 -15.17
C CYS A 20 -0.98 -23.91 -15.59
N LEU A 21 -1.43 -22.93 -14.82
CA LEU A 21 -1.29 -21.51 -15.11
C LEU A 21 -0.26 -20.90 -14.15
N PRO A 22 0.87 -20.36 -14.63
CA PRO A 22 1.79 -19.58 -13.81
C PRO A 22 1.16 -18.24 -13.41
N LEU A 23 1.77 -17.56 -12.42
CA LEU A 23 1.31 -16.23 -12.01
C LEU A 23 1.35 -15.23 -13.18
N ASP A 24 2.47 -15.21 -13.90
CA ASP A 24 2.74 -14.30 -15.00
C ASP A 24 3.00 -15.08 -16.31
N PRO A 25 2.25 -14.84 -17.39
CA PRO A 25 1.17 -13.84 -17.53
C PRO A 25 -0.23 -14.34 -17.14
N ASP A 26 -0.42 -15.66 -17.02
CA ASP A 26 -1.76 -16.27 -17.08
C ASP A 26 -2.71 -15.85 -15.96
N LEU A 27 -2.33 -16.02 -14.69
CA LEU A 27 -3.21 -15.66 -13.57
C LEU A 27 -3.37 -14.14 -13.44
N ASN A 28 -2.30 -13.36 -13.67
CA ASN A 28 -2.39 -11.89 -13.68
C ASN A 28 -3.39 -11.41 -14.74
N LYS A 29 -3.36 -12.01 -15.95
CA LYS A 29 -4.33 -11.72 -17.01
C LYS A 29 -5.76 -12.03 -16.58
N ILE A 30 -5.99 -13.19 -15.96
CA ILE A 30 -7.32 -13.56 -15.43
C ILE A 30 -7.78 -12.50 -14.40
N MET A 31 -6.92 -12.14 -13.44
CA MET A 31 -7.28 -11.16 -12.41
C MET A 31 -7.58 -9.76 -12.98
N ALA A 32 -6.87 -9.35 -14.04
CA ALA A 32 -7.03 -8.04 -14.67
C ALA A 32 -8.25 -7.97 -15.60
N GLU A 33 -8.48 -8.99 -16.42
CA GLU A 33 -9.45 -8.94 -17.53
C GLU A 33 -10.77 -9.65 -17.20
N SER A 34 -10.76 -10.70 -16.37
CA SER A 34 -11.99 -11.45 -16.08
C SER A 34 -12.97 -10.61 -15.28
N ARG A 35 -14.25 -10.81 -15.57
CA ARG A 35 -15.39 -10.19 -14.86
C ARG A 35 -16.35 -11.26 -14.34
N ASP A 36 -15.90 -12.51 -14.34
CA ASP A 36 -16.60 -13.66 -13.77
C ASP A 36 -16.14 -13.87 -12.32
N TYR A 37 -17.09 -13.89 -11.38
CA TYR A 37 -16.78 -13.98 -9.96
C TYR A 37 -16.05 -15.28 -9.61
N ASP A 38 -16.49 -16.41 -10.17
CA ASP A 38 -16.00 -17.72 -9.79
C ASP A 38 -14.65 -18.03 -10.48
N GLU A 39 -14.39 -17.50 -11.68
CA GLU A 39 -13.06 -17.56 -12.31
C GLU A 39 -12.02 -16.73 -11.55
N LEU A 40 -12.38 -15.51 -11.14
CA LEU A 40 -11.52 -14.68 -10.29
C LEU A 40 -11.24 -15.38 -8.94
N LEU A 41 -12.25 -16.02 -8.36
CA LEU A 41 -12.11 -16.77 -7.12
C LEU A 41 -11.17 -17.97 -7.30
N PHE A 42 -11.30 -18.72 -8.40
CA PHE A 42 -10.43 -19.83 -8.75
C PHE A 42 -8.96 -19.38 -8.81
N ALA A 43 -8.66 -18.30 -9.54
CA ALA A 43 -7.30 -17.78 -9.66
C ALA A 43 -6.75 -17.31 -8.31
N TRP A 44 -7.55 -16.52 -7.57
CA TRP A 44 -7.17 -15.95 -6.29
C TRP A 44 -6.88 -17.00 -5.21
N GLN A 45 -7.76 -17.99 -5.08
CA GLN A 45 -7.65 -19.05 -4.08
C GLN A 45 -6.58 -20.06 -4.49
N GLY A 46 -6.56 -20.44 -5.76
CA GLY A 46 -5.57 -21.37 -6.30
C GLY A 46 -4.16 -20.87 -6.07
N TRP A 47 -3.90 -19.58 -6.34
CA TRP A 47 -2.57 -19.00 -6.14
C TRP A 47 -2.11 -19.07 -4.69
N ARG A 48 -2.98 -18.72 -3.73
CA ARG A 48 -2.68 -18.77 -2.29
C ARG A 48 -2.44 -20.18 -1.79
N ASN A 49 -3.17 -21.16 -2.33
CA ASN A 49 -2.97 -22.56 -2.00
C ASN A 49 -1.66 -23.11 -2.58
N ALA A 50 -1.32 -22.77 -3.82
CA ALA A 50 -0.14 -23.29 -4.50
C ALA A 50 1.18 -22.65 -4.01
N SER A 51 1.14 -21.37 -3.63
CA SER A 51 2.33 -20.60 -3.23
C SER A 51 2.38 -20.35 -1.72
N GLY A 52 1.45 -19.55 -1.18
CA GLY A 52 1.49 -19.06 0.20
C GLY A 52 1.51 -20.18 1.23
N ARG A 53 0.60 -21.16 1.11
CA ARG A 53 0.46 -22.29 2.06
C ARG A 53 1.78 -23.04 2.30
N GLU A 54 2.53 -23.33 1.23
CA GLU A 54 3.78 -24.09 1.29
C GLU A 54 4.92 -23.35 2.02
N LEU A 55 4.85 -22.02 2.08
CA LEU A 55 5.89 -21.18 2.68
C LEU A 55 5.76 -21.02 4.19
N ARG A 56 4.62 -21.40 4.76
CA ARG A 56 4.28 -21.10 6.16
C ARG A 56 5.33 -21.60 7.15
N SER A 57 5.76 -22.85 6.99
CA SER A 57 6.75 -23.49 7.90
C SER A 57 8.12 -22.84 7.76
N SER A 58 8.60 -22.66 6.52
CA SER A 58 9.87 -22.01 6.21
C SER A 58 9.91 -20.56 6.70
N TYR A 59 8.80 -19.83 6.61
CA TYR A 59 8.72 -18.44 7.04
C TYR A 59 8.92 -18.29 8.55
N LYS A 60 8.37 -19.22 9.37
CA LYS A 60 8.62 -19.24 10.82
C LYS A 60 10.11 -19.32 11.13
N ARG A 61 10.80 -20.24 10.47
CA ARG A 61 12.25 -20.41 10.63
C ARG A 61 13.04 -19.20 10.14
N TYR A 62 12.60 -18.58 9.04
CA TYR A 62 13.19 -17.33 8.55
C TYR A 62 13.08 -16.21 9.58
N VAL A 63 11.91 -16.00 10.21
CA VAL A 63 11.70 -14.95 11.23
C VAL A 63 12.67 -15.14 12.41
N GLU A 64 12.85 -16.36 12.90
CA GLU A 64 13.81 -16.67 13.97
C GLU A 64 15.24 -16.27 13.59
N LEU A 65 15.68 -16.64 12.38
CA LEU A 65 17.04 -16.38 11.91
C LEU A 65 17.27 -14.89 11.60
N ALA A 66 16.31 -14.22 11.00
CA ALA A 66 16.38 -12.79 10.71
C ALA A 66 16.49 -11.99 12.02
N ASN A 67 15.69 -12.33 13.03
CA ASN A 67 15.77 -11.72 14.34
C ASN A 67 17.09 -12.03 15.07
N LEU A 68 17.63 -13.24 14.94
CA LEU A 68 18.94 -13.58 15.49
C LEU A 68 20.05 -12.70 14.89
N ALA A 69 20.01 -12.51 13.57
CA ALA A 69 20.96 -11.63 12.87
C ALA A 69 20.81 -10.17 13.32
N ALA A 70 19.57 -9.66 13.40
CA ALA A 70 19.31 -8.28 13.84
C ALA A 70 19.79 -8.02 15.27
N LYS A 71 19.50 -8.95 16.21
CA LYS A 71 19.97 -8.89 17.59
C LYS A 71 21.49 -8.92 17.72
N SER A 72 22.15 -9.74 16.90
CA SER A 72 23.62 -9.78 16.85
C SER A 72 24.24 -8.47 16.34
N ASN A 73 23.47 -7.65 15.62
CA ASN A 73 23.87 -6.33 15.14
C ASN A 73 23.31 -5.18 16.00
N GLY A 74 22.80 -5.46 17.21
CA GLY A 74 22.37 -4.42 18.16
C GLY A 74 20.94 -3.90 17.99
N HIS A 75 20.12 -4.51 17.12
CA HIS A 75 18.70 -4.18 16.99
C HIS A 75 17.81 -5.13 17.82
N THR A 76 16.61 -4.71 18.22
CA THR A 76 15.69 -5.55 19.01
C THR A 76 15.13 -6.73 18.21
N ASP A 77 14.90 -6.52 16.91
CA ASP A 77 14.32 -7.44 15.95
C ASP A 77 14.62 -6.96 14.52
N ASN A 78 14.30 -7.79 13.52
CA ASN A 78 14.57 -7.44 12.12
C ASN A 78 13.72 -6.25 11.62
N GLY A 79 12.52 -6.04 12.18
CA GLY A 79 11.71 -4.87 11.87
C GLY A 79 12.38 -3.57 12.33
N ALA A 80 12.97 -3.56 13.53
CA ALA A 80 13.72 -2.43 14.04
C ALA A 80 14.97 -2.10 13.18
N PHE A 81 15.65 -3.12 12.66
CA PHE A 81 16.74 -2.94 11.69
C PHE A 81 16.24 -2.29 10.38
N TRP A 82 15.10 -2.73 9.84
CA TRP A 82 14.56 -2.11 8.62
C TRP A 82 14.13 -0.66 8.84
N ARG A 83 13.47 -0.37 9.96
CA ARG A 83 13.04 0.99 10.29
C ARG A 83 14.22 1.92 10.55
N SER A 84 15.38 1.42 10.99
CA SER A 84 16.55 2.28 11.23
C SER A 84 17.09 2.93 9.95
N LEU A 85 16.79 2.39 8.76
CA LEU A 85 17.15 3.02 7.47
C LEU A 85 16.43 4.36 7.22
N TYR A 86 15.41 4.69 8.01
CA TYR A 86 14.70 5.96 7.97
C TYR A 86 15.19 6.94 9.03
N GLU A 87 16.11 6.55 9.92
CA GLU A 87 16.74 7.41 10.95
C GLU A 87 15.73 8.26 11.76
N THR A 88 14.51 7.75 11.93
CA THR A 88 13.39 8.47 12.54
C THR A 88 12.86 7.67 13.71
N PRO A 89 13.07 8.12 14.97
CA PRO A 89 12.63 7.36 16.14
C PRO A 89 11.11 7.14 16.22
N THR A 90 10.33 8.05 15.64
CA THR A 90 8.85 8.06 15.63
C THR A 90 8.25 7.50 14.35
N PHE A 91 9.01 6.68 13.60
CA PHE A 91 8.62 6.30 12.24
C PHE A 91 7.28 5.55 12.17
N GLU A 92 6.96 4.68 13.14
CA GLU A 92 5.65 4.00 13.16
C GLU A 92 4.49 5.00 13.35
N GLU A 93 4.67 5.98 14.25
CA GLU A 93 3.69 7.04 14.52
C GLU A 93 3.53 8.00 13.33
N ASP A 94 4.64 8.38 12.70
CA ASP A 94 4.64 9.28 11.54
C ASP A 94 3.86 8.67 10.37
N LEU A 95 4.02 7.36 10.12
CA LEU A 95 3.27 6.68 9.06
C LEU A 95 1.78 6.54 9.39
N GLU A 96 1.42 6.27 10.64
CA GLU A 96 0.01 6.24 11.07
C GLU A 96 -0.64 7.63 10.94
N ALA A 97 0.09 8.71 11.23
CA ALA A 97 -0.40 10.08 11.02
C ALA A 97 -0.65 10.36 9.52
N LEU A 98 0.31 10.01 8.65
CA LEU A 98 0.14 10.13 7.20
C LEU A 98 -1.05 9.32 6.69
N TRP A 99 -1.24 8.09 7.19
CA TRP A 99 -2.39 7.26 6.84
C TRP A 99 -3.71 7.92 7.24
N LYS A 100 -3.82 8.46 8.47
CA LYS A 100 -5.05 9.13 8.94
C LYS A 100 -5.42 10.36 8.14
N ASP A 101 -4.43 11.14 7.73
CA ASP A 101 -4.66 12.34 6.91
C ASP A 101 -5.16 11.96 5.50
N LEU A 102 -4.78 10.79 4.99
CA LEU A 102 -5.15 10.26 3.68
C LEU A 102 -6.47 9.48 3.69
N GLU A 103 -6.79 8.81 4.80
CA GLU A 103 -7.93 7.90 4.96
C GLU A 103 -9.26 8.46 4.41
N PRO A 104 -9.62 9.75 4.58
CA PRO A 104 -10.83 10.33 4.02
C PRO A 104 -10.98 10.19 2.50
N LEU A 105 -9.88 10.31 1.73
CA LEU A 105 -9.92 10.10 0.28
C LEU A 105 -10.09 8.61 -0.05
N TYR A 106 -9.35 7.74 0.63
CA TYR A 106 -9.45 6.30 0.41
C TYR A 106 -10.87 5.75 0.66
N ILE A 107 -11.53 6.15 1.76
CA ILE A 107 -12.88 5.66 2.08
C ILE A 107 -13.94 6.13 1.07
N ASN A 108 -13.73 7.28 0.43
CA ASN A 108 -14.59 7.78 -0.64
C ASN A 108 -14.42 6.95 -1.92
N ILE A 109 -13.18 6.64 -2.31
CA ILE A 109 -12.89 5.75 -3.45
C ILE A 109 -13.44 4.35 -3.18
N HIS A 110 -13.21 3.81 -1.97
CA HIS A 110 -13.70 2.49 -1.57
C HIS A 110 -15.22 2.39 -1.69
N ALA A 111 -15.97 3.36 -1.16
CA ALA A 111 -17.43 3.37 -1.23
C ALA A 111 -17.93 3.41 -2.68
N TYR A 112 -17.34 4.29 -3.51
CA TYR A 112 -17.68 4.42 -4.92
C TYR A 112 -17.41 3.12 -5.70
N VAL A 113 -16.22 2.53 -5.54
CA VAL A 113 -15.84 1.26 -6.18
C VAL A 113 -16.74 0.13 -5.70
N ARG A 114 -17.03 0.04 -4.40
CA ARG A 114 -17.94 -0.96 -3.84
C ARG A 114 -19.33 -0.90 -4.47
N ARG A 115 -19.86 0.31 -4.72
CA ARG A 115 -21.14 0.51 -5.42
C ARG A 115 -21.08 -0.01 -6.85
N ALA A 116 -20.02 0.28 -7.59
CA ALA A 116 -19.83 -0.21 -8.94
C ALA A 116 -19.74 -1.74 -9.00
N LEU A 117 -18.98 -2.35 -8.08
CA LEU A 117 -18.90 -3.81 -7.93
C LEU A 117 -20.26 -4.40 -7.56
N TYR A 118 -21.06 -3.74 -6.72
CA TYR A 118 -22.43 -4.15 -6.42
C TYR A 118 -23.31 -4.17 -7.68
N LYS A 119 -23.21 -3.15 -8.54
CA LYS A 119 -23.94 -3.11 -9.82
C LYS A 119 -23.56 -4.28 -10.73
N LYS A 120 -22.28 -4.70 -10.71
CA LYS A 120 -21.77 -5.79 -11.54
C LYS A 120 -22.08 -7.19 -10.99
N TYR A 121 -21.80 -7.42 -9.71
CA TYR A 121 -21.81 -8.76 -9.09
C TYR A 121 -23.05 -9.04 -8.23
N GLY A 122 -23.88 -8.03 -7.96
CA GLY A 122 -25.14 -8.16 -7.24
C GLY A 122 -25.03 -8.24 -5.71
N ALA A 123 -26.19 -8.14 -5.05
CA ALA A 123 -26.32 -8.06 -3.60
C ALA A 123 -25.88 -9.32 -2.84
N GLU A 124 -25.92 -10.49 -3.50
CA GLU A 124 -25.45 -11.74 -2.90
C GLU A 124 -23.93 -11.78 -2.72
N ARG A 125 -23.20 -10.99 -3.51
CA ARG A 125 -21.73 -11.02 -3.59
C ARG A 125 -21.08 -9.76 -3.03
N ILE A 126 -21.83 -8.67 -2.86
CA ILE A 126 -21.35 -7.38 -2.36
C ILE A 126 -22.36 -6.80 -1.37
N ASN A 127 -21.88 -6.40 -0.19
CA ASN A 127 -22.64 -5.59 0.76
C ASN A 127 -22.20 -4.13 0.66
N LEU A 128 -23.14 -3.21 0.38
CA LEU A 128 -22.90 -1.77 0.26
C LEU A 128 -22.42 -1.10 1.56
N LYS A 129 -22.45 -1.80 2.70
CA LYS A 129 -21.99 -1.33 4.02
C LYS A 129 -20.86 -2.19 4.60
N GLY A 130 -20.43 -3.22 3.86
CA GLY A 130 -19.42 -4.18 4.29
C GLY A 130 -18.10 -4.07 3.52
N PRO A 131 -17.11 -4.90 3.86
CA PRO A 131 -15.84 -4.94 3.13
C PRO A 131 -16.01 -5.48 1.69
N ILE A 132 -15.08 -5.13 0.79
CA ILE A 132 -15.06 -5.65 -0.60
C ILE A 132 -14.35 -7.01 -0.63
N PRO A 133 -14.88 -8.04 -1.32
CA PRO A 133 -14.17 -9.29 -1.53
C PRO A 133 -12.85 -9.08 -2.31
N ALA A 134 -11.73 -9.52 -1.73
CA ALA A 134 -10.38 -9.19 -2.16
C ALA A 134 -9.92 -9.72 -3.55
N HIS A 135 -10.79 -10.39 -4.29
CA HIS A 135 -10.50 -11.00 -5.60
C HIS A 135 -11.15 -10.23 -6.77
N LEU A 136 -11.89 -9.14 -6.49
CA LEU A 136 -12.69 -8.42 -7.50
C LEU A 136 -12.06 -7.10 -7.96
N LEU A 137 -10.81 -6.85 -7.59
CA LEU A 137 -10.18 -5.53 -7.71
C LEU A 137 -9.07 -5.51 -8.75
N GLY A 138 -9.20 -6.31 -9.83
CA GLY A 138 -8.31 -6.24 -10.99
C GLY A 138 -6.89 -6.78 -10.77
N ASN A 139 -6.56 -7.22 -9.56
CA ASN A 139 -5.19 -7.57 -9.17
C ASN A 139 -5.19 -8.74 -8.15
N MET A 140 -4.21 -9.64 -8.25
CA MET A 140 -4.06 -10.83 -7.39
C MET A 140 -4.08 -10.53 -5.88
N TRP A 141 -3.61 -9.35 -5.48
CA TRP A 141 -3.55 -8.90 -4.09
C TRP A 141 -4.46 -7.71 -3.79
N ALA A 142 -5.22 -7.21 -4.78
CA ALA A 142 -6.00 -5.97 -4.67
C ALA A 142 -5.15 -4.80 -4.15
N GLN A 143 -3.88 -4.73 -4.57
CA GLN A 143 -2.98 -3.64 -4.21
C GLN A 143 -3.19 -2.41 -5.08
N THR A 144 -3.64 -2.60 -6.32
CA THR A 144 -3.95 -1.55 -7.29
C THR A 144 -5.20 -2.01 -8.02
N TRP A 145 -6.07 -1.06 -8.38
CA TRP A 145 -7.44 -1.30 -8.86
C TRP A 145 -7.65 -0.72 -10.27
N SER A 146 -6.60 -0.25 -10.94
CA SER A 146 -6.70 0.35 -12.28
C SER A 146 -7.29 -0.60 -13.32
N SER A 147 -7.04 -1.91 -13.21
CA SER A 147 -7.56 -2.91 -14.16
C SER A 147 -9.09 -3.11 -14.11
N ILE A 148 -9.81 -2.49 -13.16
CA ILE A 148 -11.29 -2.45 -13.15
C ILE A 148 -11.86 -1.09 -13.56
N MET A 149 -11.06 -0.22 -14.19
CA MET A 149 -11.49 1.10 -14.65
C MET A 149 -12.73 1.04 -15.56
N ASP A 150 -12.89 0.00 -16.37
CA ASP A 150 -14.09 -0.27 -17.17
C ASP A 150 -15.38 -0.38 -16.35
N LEU A 151 -15.30 -0.85 -15.10
CA LEU A 151 -16.45 -0.97 -14.20
C LEU A 151 -16.75 0.31 -13.43
N VAL A 152 -15.72 1.15 -13.23
CA VAL A 152 -15.76 2.28 -12.29
C VAL A 152 -15.50 3.63 -12.97
N ILE A 153 -15.52 3.67 -14.30
CA ILE A 153 -15.32 4.91 -15.06
C ILE A 153 -16.42 5.93 -14.71
N PRO A 154 -16.05 7.13 -14.19
CA PRO A 154 -17.01 8.17 -13.84
C PRO A 154 -17.89 8.62 -15.01
N TYR A 155 -17.28 8.86 -16.17
CA TYR A 155 -17.92 9.37 -17.38
C TYR A 155 -17.57 8.48 -18.58
N PRO A 156 -18.35 7.43 -18.88
CA PRO A 156 -18.04 6.46 -19.93
C PRO A 156 -17.94 7.06 -21.34
N ASP A 157 -18.69 8.14 -21.60
CA ASP A 157 -18.75 8.80 -22.91
C ASP A 157 -17.63 9.84 -23.12
N ALA A 158 -16.88 10.17 -22.07
CA ALA A 158 -15.76 11.10 -22.14
C ALA A 158 -14.47 10.39 -22.58
N THR A 159 -13.59 11.11 -23.27
CA THR A 159 -12.33 10.56 -23.78
C THR A 159 -11.46 10.02 -22.66
N GLN A 160 -10.91 8.81 -22.85
CA GLN A 160 -10.01 8.18 -21.90
C GLN A 160 -8.55 8.49 -22.26
N VAL A 161 -7.71 8.65 -21.24
CA VAL A 161 -6.26 8.79 -21.40
C VAL A 161 -5.66 7.39 -21.43
N ASP A 162 -5.63 6.77 -22.61
CA ASP A 162 -4.89 5.52 -22.86
C ASP A 162 -4.06 5.67 -24.14
N ALA A 163 -2.73 5.65 -23.97
CA ALA A 163 -1.78 5.77 -25.07
C ALA A 163 -1.54 4.44 -25.81
N THR A 164 -2.01 3.30 -25.26
CA THR A 164 -1.72 1.96 -25.77
C THR A 164 -2.11 1.78 -27.24
N PRO A 165 -3.34 2.14 -27.68
CA PRO A 165 -3.73 1.99 -29.08
C PRO A 165 -2.86 2.83 -30.03
N ALA A 166 -2.49 4.04 -29.61
CA ALA A 166 -1.64 4.93 -30.39
C ALA A 166 -0.21 4.40 -30.50
N MET A 167 0.36 3.88 -29.41
CA MET A 167 1.68 3.25 -29.40
C MET A 167 1.73 2.05 -30.36
N ILE A 168 0.72 1.18 -30.31
CA ILE A 168 0.61 0.02 -31.21
C ILE A 168 0.46 0.47 -32.67
N ALA A 169 -0.44 1.42 -32.96
CA ALA A 169 -0.69 1.93 -34.31
C ALA A 169 0.56 2.59 -34.93
N GLN A 170 1.38 3.24 -34.10
CA GLN A 170 2.63 3.87 -34.52
C GLN A 170 3.84 2.91 -34.53
N GLY A 171 3.63 1.62 -34.23
CA GLY A 171 4.70 0.61 -34.23
C GLY A 171 5.75 0.83 -33.16
N TRP A 172 5.36 1.28 -31.96
CA TRP A 172 6.27 1.35 -30.83
C TRP A 172 6.74 -0.06 -30.41
N ASP A 173 7.99 -0.14 -29.98
CA ASP A 173 8.58 -1.34 -29.37
C ASP A 173 9.15 -1.00 -27.98
N PRO A 174 9.54 -1.99 -27.16
CA PRO A 174 10.13 -1.75 -25.86
C PRO A 174 11.31 -0.77 -25.89
N LYS A 175 12.21 -0.91 -26.85
CA LYS A 175 13.39 -0.05 -26.95
C LYS A 175 13.00 1.42 -27.11
N ARG A 176 12.02 1.73 -27.98
CA ARG A 176 11.49 3.08 -28.15
C ARG A 176 10.91 3.63 -26.86
N MET A 177 10.21 2.82 -26.05
CA MET A 177 9.69 3.27 -24.75
C MET A 177 10.81 3.72 -23.81
N PHE A 178 11.92 2.98 -23.76
CA PHE A 178 13.11 3.36 -22.98
C PHE A 178 13.80 4.60 -23.56
N GLU A 179 13.89 4.73 -24.89
CA GLU A 179 14.46 5.90 -25.55
C GLU A 179 13.65 7.18 -25.29
N GLU A 180 12.32 7.09 -25.24
CA GLU A 180 11.44 8.20 -24.84
C GLU A 180 11.67 8.59 -23.38
N SER A 181 11.86 7.61 -22.51
CA SER A 181 12.20 7.88 -21.11
C SER A 181 13.55 8.59 -20.98
N ASP A 182 14.60 8.11 -21.67
CA ASP A 182 15.91 8.78 -21.72
C ASP A 182 15.80 10.21 -22.28
N ARG A 183 14.95 10.42 -23.30
CA ARG A 183 14.62 11.77 -23.79
C ARG A 183 13.98 12.64 -22.71
N PHE A 184 13.07 12.11 -21.90
CA PHE A 184 12.50 12.87 -20.79
C PHE A 184 13.58 13.32 -19.81
N PHE A 185 14.40 12.39 -19.30
CA PHE A 185 15.47 12.69 -18.33
C PHE A 185 16.47 13.71 -18.87
N THR A 186 16.92 13.53 -20.11
CA THR A 186 17.84 14.48 -20.75
C THR A 186 17.19 15.83 -21.05
N SER A 187 15.88 15.87 -21.33
CA SER A 187 15.14 17.13 -21.54
C SER A 187 15.15 18.03 -20.31
N ILE A 188 15.11 17.47 -19.11
CA ILE A 188 15.21 18.22 -17.84
C ILE A 188 16.67 18.46 -17.41
N GLY A 189 17.65 17.99 -18.19
CA GLY A 189 19.08 18.25 -17.95
C GLY A 189 19.74 17.24 -17.01
N LEU A 190 19.12 16.06 -16.83
CA LEU A 190 19.76 14.93 -16.17
C LEU A 190 20.65 14.16 -17.15
N LEU A 191 21.25 13.06 -16.67
CA LEU A 191 22.30 12.34 -17.40
C LEU A 191 21.66 11.39 -18.42
N PRO A 192 22.19 11.30 -19.65
CA PRO A 192 21.75 10.27 -20.59
C PRO A 192 22.18 8.88 -20.12
N MET A 193 21.42 7.85 -20.52
CA MET A 193 21.81 6.47 -20.28
C MET A 193 23.16 6.13 -20.97
N PRO A 194 24.12 5.49 -20.27
CA PRO A 194 25.39 5.09 -20.88
C PRO A 194 25.21 4.08 -22.01
N PRO A 195 26.13 4.00 -23.00
CA PRO A 195 26.07 2.98 -24.04
C PRO A 195 25.97 1.54 -23.51
N GLU A 196 26.70 1.22 -22.43
CA GLU A 196 26.66 -0.10 -21.79
C GLU A 196 25.28 -0.49 -21.25
N PHE A 197 24.42 0.50 -20.89
CA PHE A 197 23.05 0.23 -20.46
C PHE A 197 22.24 -0.40 -21.57
N TRP A 198 22.31 0.18 -22.79
CA TRP A 198 21.57 -0.30 -23.95
C TRP A 198 22.07 -1.66 -24.44
N ASP A 199 23.39 -1.88 -24.39
CA ASP A 199 24.01 -3.11 -24.85
C ASP A 199 23.72 -4.31 -23.92
N LYS A 200 23.50 -4.07 -22.63
CA LYS A 200 23.50 -5.12 -21.60
C LYS A 200 22.16 -5.31 -20.87
N SER A 201 21.21 -4.38 -20.98
CA SER A 201 19.90 -4.50 -20.33
C SER A 201 19.01 -5.52 -21.02
N MET A 202 18.09 -6.11 -20.24
CA MET A 202 17.03 -6.97 -20.77
C MET A 202 15.73 -6.16 -20.79
N LEU A 203 15.47 -5.49 -21.92
CA LEU A 203 14.33 -4.58 -22.10
C LEU A 203 13.07 -5.30 -22.62
N GLU A 204 13.18 -6.57 -23.00
CA GLU A 204 12.05 -7.41 -23.39
C GLU A 204 12.32 -8.86 -23.01
N LYS A 205 11.26 -9.68 -22.95
CA LYS A 205 11.40 -11.11 -22.65
C LYS A 205 12.16 -11.83 -23.78
N PRO A 206 13.23 -12.58 -23.49
CA PRO A 206 13.93 -13.35 -24.50
C PRO A 206 13.02 -14.38 -25.19
N LYS A 207 13.14 -14.49 -26.53
CA LYS A 207 12.37 -15.42 -27.37
C LYS A 207 13.10 -16.74 -27.63
N ASP A 208 14.25 -16.95 -26.99
CA ASP A 208 15.15 -18.10 -27.17
C ASP A 208 14.90 -19.24 -26.19
N GLY A 209 13.76 -19.22 -25.48
CA GLY A 209 13.36 -20.28 -24.55
C GLY A 209 13.96 -20.17 -23.15
N ARG A 210 14.72 -19.11 -22.84
CA ARG A 210 15.22 -18.87 -21.48
C ARG A 210 14.09 -18.52 -20.51
N GLU A 211 14.14 -19.09 -19.33
CA GLU A 211 13.34 -18.67 -18.19
C GLU A 211 13.99 -17.47 -17.49
N VAL A 212 13.21 -16.44 -17.23
CA VAL A 212 13.67 -15.20 -16.60
C VAL A 212 12.65 -14.71 -15.59
N VAL A 213 13.12 -14.01 -14.56
CA VAL A 213 12.24 -13.29 -13.63
C VAL A 213 11.78 -12.01 -14.31
N CYS A 214 10.50 -11.94 -14.70
CA CYS A 214 9.96 -10.82 -15.47
C CYS A 214 9.69 -9.54 -14.66
N HIS A 215 9.58 -9.63 -13.34
CA HIS A 215 9.36 -8.47 -12.47
C HIS A 215 10.42 -7.39 -12.72
N ALA A 216 9.99 -6.17 -13.08
CA ALA A 216 10.87 -5.06 -13.38
C ALA A 216 11.84 -4.77 -12.23
N SER A 217 13.10 -4.47 -12.59
CA SER A 217 14.11 -4.02 -11.63
C SER A 217 15.30 -3.36 -12.32
N ALA A 218 15.85 -2.35 -11.64
CA ALA A 218 17.09 -1.67 -11.98
C ALA A 218 18.27 -2.16 -11.15
N TRP A 219 19.47 -2.17 -11.74
CA TRP A 219 20.68 -2.78 -11.20
C TRP A 219 21.89 -1.85 -11.31
N ASP A 220 22.51 -1.50 -10.18
CA ASP A 220 23.87 -0.92 -10.10
C ASP A 220 24.88 -2.05 -9.86
N PHE A 221 25.89 -2.17 -10.74
CA PHE A 221 26.98 -3.15 -10.59
C PHE A 221 28.17 -2.61 -9.78
N TYR A 222 27.99 -1.46 -9.12
CA TYR A 222 28.90 -0.81 -8.18
C TYR A 222 30.26 -0.36 -8.74
N ASN A 223 30.47 -0.47 -10.06
CA ASN A 223 31.71 -0.10 -10.74
C ASN A 223 31.70 1.31 -11.36
N ARG A 224 30.62 2.09 -11.12
CA ARG A 224 30.38 3.46 -11.63
C ARG A 224 30.14 3.56 -13.14
N LYS A 225 29.94 2.44 -13.84
CA LYS A 225 29.81 2.40 -15.31
C LYS A 225 28.65 1.53 -15.79
N ASP A 226 28.50 0.36 -15.20
CA ASP A 226 27.56 -0.67 -15.63
C ASP A 226 26.27 -0.58 -14.79
N PHE A 227 25.20 -0.13 -15.44
CA PHE A 227 23.87 0.01 -14.89
C PHE A 227 22.89 -0.63 -15.87
N ARG A 228 21.90 -1.37 -15.38
CA ARG A 228 20.99 -2.15 -16.25
C ARG A 228 19.57 -2.17 -15.73
N ILE A 229 18.63 -2.40 -16.64
CA ILE A 229 17.25 -2.76 -16.33
C ILE A 229 16.96 -4.18 -16.81
N LYS A 230 16.11 -4.89 -16.07
CA LYS A 230 15.56 -6.19 -16.43
C LYS A 230 14.04 -6.15 -16.31
N GLN A 231 13.34 -5.98 -17.43
CA GLN A 231 11.89 -5.92 -17.53
C GLN A 231 11.41 -6.71 -18.75
N CYS A 232 10.33 -7.49 -18.59
CA CYS A 232 9.64 -8.13 -19.72
C CYS A 232 8.63 -7.15 -20.33
N THR A 233 9.12 -6.04 -20.91
CA THR A 233 8.27 -4.92 -21.32
C THR A 233 7.28 -5.30 -22.41
N VAL A 234 6.02 -4.90 -22.23
CA VAL A 234 4.94 -4.98 -23.20
C VAL A 234 4.56 -3.57 -23.64
N VAL A 235 4.14 -3.40 -24.89
CA VAL A 235 3.77 -2.07 -25.44
C VAL A 235 2.39 -1.66 -24.93
N THR A 236 2.35 -1.11 -23.72
CA THR A 236 1.17 -0.55 -23.06
C THR A 236 1.53 0.76 -22.34
N MET A 237 0.52 1.58 -22.02
CA MET A 237 0.72 2.78 -21.22
C MET A 237 1.22 2.46 -19.80
N ASP A 238 0.73 1.38 -19.18
CA ASP A 238 1.18 0.91 -17.86
C ASP A 238 2.69 0.58 -17.85
N ASP A 239 3.17 -0.12 -18.89
CA ASP A 239 4.57 -0.44 -19.01
C ASP A 239 5.41 0.78 -19.42
N LEU A 240 4.85 1.76 -20.13
CA LEU A 240 5.51 3.04 -20.39
C LEU A 240 5.77 3.81 -19.09
N ILE A 241 4.80 3.81 -18.18
CA ILE A 241 4.93 4.37 -16.83
C ILE A 241 6.01 3.59 -16.04
N THR A 242 5.96 2.26 -16.08
CA THR A 242 6.95 1.39 -15.41
C THR A 242 8.37 1.63 -15.94
N VAL A 243 8.53 1.82 -17.25
CA VAL A 243 9.83 2.16 -17.86
C VAL A 243 10.40 3.44 -17.25
N HIS A 244 9.58 4.48 -17.05
CA HIS A 244 10.02 5.73 -16.41
C HIS A 244 10.38 5.53 -14.93
N HIS A 245 9.62 4.68 -14.22
CA HIS A 245 9.94 4.31 -12.84
C HIS A 245 11.34 3.68 -12.74
N GLU A 246 11.61 2.64 -13.53
CA GLU A 246 12.89 1.91 -13.49
C GLU A 246 14.06 2.78 -13.99
N MET A 247 13.84 3.60 -15.01
CA MET A 247 14.84 4.56 -15.48
C MET A 247 15.16 5.63 -14.43
N GLY A 248 14.20 5.97 -13.57
CA GLY A 248 14.42 6.83 -12.41
C GLY A 248 15.39 6.23 -11.39
N HIS A 249 15.35 4.92 -11.17
CA HIS A 249 16.35 4.24 -10.36
C HIS A 249 17.75 4.33 -10.99
N VAL A 250 17.87 4.06 -12.29
CA VAL A 250 19.15 4.18 -13.00
C VAL A 250 19.66 5.62 -12.96
N GLN A 251 18.77 6.60 -13.08
CA GLN A 251 19.13 8.00 -12.96
C GLN A 251 19.69 8.32 -11.57
N TYR A 252 19.13 7.75 -10.50
CA TYR A 252 19.68 7.87 -9.15
C TYR A 252 21.09 7.26 -9.09
N PHE A 253 21.27 6.06 -9.67
CA PHE A 253 22.56 5.37 -9.76
C PHE A 253 23.64 6.25 -10.39
N LEU A 254 23.30 6.88 -11.51
CA LEU A 254 24.20 7.75 -12.26
C LEU A 254 24.61 9.00 -11.46
N GLN A 255 23.72 9.56 -10.65
CA GLN A 255 23.97 10.80 -9.90
C GLN A 255 24.88 10.58 -8.68
N TYR A 256 24.68 9.50 -7.93
CA TYR A 256 25.48 9.23 -6.73
C TYR A 256 26.71 8.33 -6.98
N LYS A 257 26.99 7.92 -8.24
CA LYS A 257 28.05 6.94 -8.55
C LYS A 257 29.44 7.31 -8.03
N ASP A 258 29.69 8.60 -7.77
CA ASP A 258 30.97 9.08 -7.25
C ASP A 258 31.04 9.14 -5.71
N GLN A 259 29.93 8.90 -5.02
CA GLN A 259 29.92 8.66 -3.57
C GLN A 259 30.66 7.35 -3.20
N PRO A 260 31.17 7.25 -1.96
CA PRO A 260 31.57 5.97 -1.38
C PRO A 260 30.44 4.94 -1.50
N ILE A 261 30.76 3.67 -1.72
CA ILE A 261 29.75 2.61 -1.96
C ILE A 261 28.71 2.56 -0.83
N SER A 262 29.13 2.77 0.43
CA SER A 262 28.23 2.80 1.59
C SER A 262 27.22 3.96 1.58
N PHE A 263 27.39 4.96 0.72
CA PHE A 263 26.46 6.08 0.53
C PHE A 263 25.77 6.07 -0.85
N ARG A 264 25.96 5.01 -1.66
CA ARG A 264 25.25 4.83 -2.93
C ARG A 264 23.91 4.13 -2.71
N ASP A 265 23.01 4.87 -2.08
CA ASP A 265 21.61 4.52 -1.91
C ASP A 265 20.80 5.82 -1.90
N GLY A 266 19.47 5.75 -1.96
CA GLY A 266 18.62 6.92 -1.78
C GLY A 266 18.74 7.47 -0.35
N ALA A 267 18.41 8.75 -0.16
CA ALA A 267 18.46 9.39 1.15
C ALA A 267 17.70 8.60 2.24
N ASN A 268 16.62 7.92 1.86
CA ASN A 268 16.09 6.73 2.51
C ASN A 268 15.49 5.81 1.43
N PRO A 269 15.07 4.57 1.74
CA PRO A 269 14.54 3.66 0.73
C PRO A 269 13.31 4.19 -0.03
N GLY A 270 12.49 5.04 0.58
CA GLY A 270 11.34 5.65 -0.07
C GLY A 270 11.70 6.73 -1.10
N PHE A 271 12.83 7.44 -0.93
CA PHE A 271 13.33 8.37 -1.95
C PHE A 271 13.67 7.64 -3.24
N HIS A 272 14.30 6.47 -3.14
CA HIS A 272 14.72 5.71 -4.31
C HIS A 272 13.54 5.32 -5.21
N GLU A 273 12.43 4.93 -4.58
CA GLU A 273 11.15 4.60 -5.21
C GLU A 273 10.39 5.84 -5.72
N ALA A 274 10.49 6.97 -5.03
CA ALA A 274 9.74 8.18 -5.39
C ALA A 274 10.26 8.86 -6.66
N ILE A 275 11.58 8.88 -6.89
CA ILE A 275 12.17 9.60 -8.02
C ILE A 275 11.63 9.10 -9.37
N GLY A 276 11.53 7.78 -9.54
CA GLY A 276 10.96 7.21 -10.77
C GLY A 276 9.49 7.56 -10.95
N ASP A 277 8.73 7.47 -9.86
CA ASP A 277 7.29 7.76 -9.86
C ASP A 277 6.96 9.24 -10.12
N VAL A 278 7.79 10.18 -9.67
CA VAL A 278 7.59 11.62 -9.89
C VAL A 278 7.53 11.96 -11.39
N LEU A 279 8.40 11.34 -12.18
CA LEU A 279 8.42 11.58 -13.63
C LEU A 279 7.23 10.91 -14.30
N ALA A 280 6.87 9.71 -13.85
CA ALA A 280 5.67 9.02 -14.31
C ALA A 280 4.40 9.87 -14.15
N LEU A 281 4.30 10.71 -13.11
CA LEU A 281 3.18 11.65 -12.95
C LEU A 281 3.10 12.67 -14.08
N SER A 282 4.23 13.24 -14.52
CA SER A 282 4.27 14.16 -15.66
C SER A 282 4.02 13.45 -17.00
N VAL A 283 4.62 12.26 -17.18
CA VAL A 283 4.49 11.45 -18.41
C VAL A 283 3.04 11.03 -18.66
N SER A 284 2.30 10.74 -17.59
CA SER A 284 0.90 10.31 -17.67
C SER A 284 -0.07 11.44 -18.01
N THR A 285 0.38 12.70 -18.02
CA THR A 285 -0.51 13.82 -18.33
C THR A 285 -0.91 13.83 -19.81
N PRO A 286 -2.16 14.20 -20.13
CA PRO A 286 -2.59 14.37 -21.52
C PRO A 286 -1.70 15.33 -22.31
N LYS A 287 -1.23 16.41 -21.66
CA LYS A 287 -0.31 17.39 -22.24
C LYS A 287 1.00 16.74 -22.69
N HIS A 288 1.58 15.90 -21.84
CA HIS A 288 2.82 15.20 -22.19
C HIS A 288 2.59 14.21 -23.33
N LEU A 289 1.56 13.36 -23.22
CA LEU A 289 1.22 12.36 -24.24
C LEU A 289 0.97 13.02 -25.62
N GLN A 290 0.36 14.20 -25.66
CA GLN A 290 0.23 14.97 -26.90
C GLN A 290 1.60 15.43 -27.42
N SER A 291 2.47 15.92 -26.55
CA SER A 291 3.80 16.42 -26.95
C SER A 291 4.69 15.34 -27.59
N ILE A 292 4.53 14.08 -27.19
CA ILE A 292 5.23 12.92 -27.76
C ILE A 292 4.42 12.21 -28.86
N GLY A 293 3.30 12.79 -29.29
CA GLY A 293 2.48 12.30 -30.40
C GLY A 293 1.64 11.07 -30.10
N LEU A 294 1.41 10.73 -28.82
CA LEU A 294 0.54 9.62 -28.40
C LEU A 294 -0.91 10.02 -28.17
N LEU A 295 -1.22 11.32 -28.19
CA LEU A 295 -2.57 11.85 -28.07
C LEU A 295 -2.81 12.97 -29.09
N ASP A 296 -3.82 12.82 -29.95
CA ASP A 296 -4.11 13.80 -31.00
C ASP A 296 -4.67 15.12 -30.43
N LYS A 297 -5.57 15.01 -29.45
CA LYS A 297 -6.24 16.15 -28.82
C LYS A 297 -6.22 16.01 -27.31
N VAL A 298 -5.79 17.06 -26.64
CA VAL A 298 -5.98 17.21 -25.19
C VAL A 298 -7.40 17.73 -24.96
N GLU A 299 -8.27 16.86 -24.47
CA GLU A 299 -9.57 17.28 -23.96
C GLU A 299 -9.44 17.74 -22.52
N ASP A 300 -9.35 19.07 -22.33
CA ASP A 300 -9.35 19.69 -21.02
C ASP A 300 -10.79 20.01 -20.59
N ASN A 301 -11.55 18.96 -20.25
CA ASN A 301 -12.91 19.07 -19.72
C ASN A 301 -13.04 18.32 -18.40
N LYS A 302 -13.99 18.76 -17.56
CA LYS A 302 -14.20 18.23 -16.20
C LYS A 302 -14.34 16.70 -16.22
N GLU A 303 -15.08 16.13 -17.17
CA GLU A 303 -15.37 14.70 -17.22
C GLU A 303 -14.09 13.88 -17.49
N SER A 304 -13.28 14.33 -18.46
CA SER A 304 -12.00 13.71 -18.82
C SER A 304 -10.98 13.85 -17.68
N THR A 305 -10.93 15.01 -17.01
CA THR A 305 -10.09 15.23 -15.82
C THR A 305 -10.47 14.27 -14.69
N ILE A 306 -11.76 14.09 -14.41
CA ILE A 306 -12.23 13.16 -13.37
C ILE A 306 -11.90 11.70 -13.74
N ASN A 307 -12.08 11.31 -15.00
CA ASN A 307 -11.67 9.98 -15.48
C ASN A 307 -10.16 9.76 -15.30
N PHE A 308 -9.32 10.74 -15.68
CA PHE A 308 -7.87 10.68 -15.49
C PHE A 308 -7.49 10.55 -14.02
N LEU A 309 -8.01 11.43 -13.16
CA LEU A 309 -7.73 11.39 -11.72
C LEU A 309 -8.21 10.08 -11.08
N MET A 310 -9.36 9.54 -11.49
CA MET A 310 -9.84 8.24 -11.03
C MET A 310 -8.85 7.14 -11.42
N SER A 311 -8.35 7.12 -12.66
CA SER A 311 -7.36 6.14 -13.11
C SER A 311 -6.11 6.15 -12.22
N ILE A 312 -5.54 7.35 -11.96
CA ILE A 312 -4.38 7.49 -11.07
C ILE A 312 -4.74 7.11 -9.62
N ALA A 313 -5.94 7.43 -9.14
CA ALA A 313 -6.36 7.14 -7.78
C ALA A 313 -6.54 5.62 -7.53
N LEU A 314 -7.04 4.89 -8.52
CA LEU A 314 -7.16 3.44 -8.46
C LEU A 314 -5.81 2.73 -8.41
N ASP A 315 -4.74 3.35 -8.90
CA ASP A 315 -3.37 2.86 -8.73
C ASP A 315 -2.74 3.36 -7.42
N LYS A 316 -2.60 4.68 -7.28
CA LYS A 316 -1.83 5.30 -6.20
C LYS A 316 -2.56 5.30 -4.85
N ILE A 317 -3.83 5.68 -4.81
CA ILE A 317 -4.55 5.78 -3.52
C ILE A 317 -4.98 4.41 -3.01
N ALA A 318 -5.45 3.53 -3.89
CA ALA A 318 -5.82 2.17 -3.53
C ALA A 318 -4.64 1.36 -2.95
N PHE A 319 -3.42 1.68 -3.37
CA PHE A 319 -2.19 1.05 -2.90
C PHE A 319 -1.79 1.45 -1.49
N LEU A 320 -1.98 2.71 -1.09
CA LEU A 320 -1.47 3.23 0.18
C LEU A 320 -1.85 2.39 1.41
N PRO A 321 -3.10 1.94 1.63
CA PRO A 321 -3.39 1.07 2.76
C PRO A 321 -2.73 -0.31 2.66
N PHE A 322 -2.56 -0.85 1.44
CA PHE A 322 -1.83 -2.10 1.24
C PHE A 322 -0.33 -1.95 1.55
N GLY A 323 0.28 -0.88 1.03
CA GLY A 323 1.66 -0.51 1.29
C GLY A 323 1.94 -0.34 2.78
N TYR A 324 1.02 0.32 3.47
CA TYR A 324 1.08 0.55 4.91
C TYR A 324 0.97 -0.74 5.73
N LEU A 325 -0.05 -1.56 5.48
CA LEU A 325 -0.32 -2.74 6.32
C LEU A 325 0.72 -3.84 6.17
N MET A 326 1.37 -3.97 5.00
CA MET A 326 2.33 -5.02 4.68
C MET A 326 3.48 -5.07 5.70
N ASP A 327 4.12 -3.93 5.95
CA ASP A 327 5.23 -3.85 6.90
C ASP A 327 4.77 -3.70 8.33
N GLN A 328 3.62 -3.07 8.60
CA GLN A 328 3.01 -3.11 9.92
C GLN A 328 2.78 -4.56 10.39
N TRP A 329 2.32 -5.45 9.49
CA TRP A 329 2.16 -6.88 9.79
C TRP A 329 3.52 -7.54 10.02
N ARG A 330 4.50 -7.33 9.13
CA ARG A 330 5.85 -7.92 9.28
C ARG A 330 6.57 -7.47 10.53
N TRP A 331 6.48 -6.19 10.88
CA TRP A 331 7.09 -5.65 12.10
C TRP A 331 6.52 -6.30 13.35
N LYS A 332 5.19 -6.43 13.41
CA LYS A 332 4.53 -7.15 14.51
C LYS A 332 4.86 -8.64 14.54
N VAL A 333 5.16 -9.26 13.40
CA VAL A 333 5.69 -10.63 13.35
C VAL A 333 7.12 -10.70 13.88
N PHE A 334 7.99 -9.76 13.48
CA PHE A 334 9.40 -9.75 13.91
C PHE A 334 9.54 -9.46 15.41
N ASP A 335 8.78 -8.52 15.96
CA ASP A 335 8.85 -8.20 17.39
C ASP A 335 8.01 -9.12 18.29
N GLY A 336 7.25 -10.05 17.70
CA GLY A 336 6.47 -11.05 18.41
C GLY A 336 5.07 -10.61 18.85
N ARG A 337 4.62 -9.38 18.51
CA ARG A 337 3.22 -8.94 18.70
C ARG A 337 2.22 -9.84 17.95
N ILE A 338 2.63 -10.46 16.83
CA ILE A 338 1.86 -11.48 16.11
C ILE A 338 2.60 -12.83 16.23
N SER A 339 1.98 -13.78 16.92
CA SER A 339 2.47 -15.15 17.02
C SER A 339 2.35 -15.90 15.69
N SER A 340 3.25 -16.86 15.46
CA SER A 340 3.18 -17.77 14.30
C SER A 340 1.94 -18.65 14.25
N SER A 341 1.13 -18.69 15.31
CA SER A 341 -0.18 -19.33 15.35
C SER A 341 -1.31 -18.44 14.81
N GLU A 342 -1.06 -17.15 14.56
CA GLU A 342 -2.08 -16.16 14.17
C GLU A 342 -1.65 -15.33 12.94
N TYR A 343 -0.64 -15.77 12.20
CA TYR A 343 -0.12 -15.06 11.04
C TYR A 343 -1.22 -14.71 10.03
N ASN A 344 -2.08 -15.67 9.69
CA ASN A 344 -3.06 -15.47 8.62
C ASN A 344 -4.28 -14.69 9.12
N LYS A 345 -4.72 -14.96 10.36
CA LYS A 345 -5.78 -14.22 11.05
C LYS A 345 -5.44 -12.74 11.15
N GLU A 346 -4.26 -12.39 11.69
CA GLU A 346 -3.87 -10.99 11.86
C GLU A 346 -3.60 -10.30 10.52
N TRP A 347 -3.14 -11.03 9.51
CA TRP A 347 -3.08 -10.52 8.14
C TRP A 347 -4.47 -10.06 7.66
N TRP A 348 -5.51 -10.89 7.84
CA TRP A 348 -6.87 -10.53 7.42
C TRP A 348 -7.53 -9.47 8.29
N ASN A 349 -7.25 -9.43 9.60
CA ASN A 349 -7.67 -8.33 10.47
C ASN A 349 -7.13 -6.99 9.97
N MET A 350 -5.86 -6.95 9.56
CA MET A 350 -5.24 -5.73 9.04
C MET A 350 -5.74 -5.36 7.64
N ARG A 351 -5.94 -6.35 6.76
CA ARG A 351 -6.61 -6.14 5.45
C ARG A 351 -8.00 -5.54 5.61
N MET A 352 -8.76 -6.01 6.59
CA MET A 352 -10.08 -5.46 6.90
C MET A 352 -9.97 -4.07 7.53
N LYS A 353 -9.07 -3.87 8.50
CA LYS A 353 -8.90 -2.59 9.20
C LYS A 353 -8.47 -1.44 8.28
N TYR A 354 -7.50 -1.69 7.40
CA TYR A 354 -6.88 -0.61 6.60
C TYR A 354 -7.46 -0.52 5.19
N GLN A 355 -7.78 -1.66 4.55
CA GLN A 355 -8.31 -1.64 3.19
C GLN A 355 -9.83 -1.84 3.12
N GLY A 356 -10.48 -2.31 4.18
CA GLY A 356 -11.89 -2.69 4.10
C GLY A 356 -12.12 -3.84 3.13
N LEU A 357 -11.21 -4.83 3.13
CA LEU A 357 -11.30 -6.02 2.29
C LEU A 357 -11.51 -7.27 3.12
N CYS A 358 -12.31 -8.20 2.60
CA CYS A 358 -12.54 -9.52 3.19
C CYS A 358 -12.03 -10.63 2.26
N PRO A 359 -11.63 -11.79 2.82
CA PRO A 359 -11.34 -12.95 2.00
C PRO A 359 -12.64 -13.47 1.38
N PRO A 360 -12.65 -13.89 0.10
CA PRO A 360 -13.86 -14.41 -0.52
C PRO A 360 -14.22 -15.83 -0.09
N VAL A 361 -13.33 -16.51 0.61
CA VAL A 361 -13.52 -17.84 1.20
C VAL A 361 -12.95 -17.86 2.62
N PRO A 362 -13.48 -18.68 3.54
CA PRO A 362 -12.91 -18.82 4.88
C PRO A 362 -11.43 -19.21 4.80
N ARG A 363 -10.63 -18.61 5.68
CA ARG A 363 -9.20 -18.90 5.80
C ARG A 363 -8.90 -19.53 7.15
N THR A 364 -7.89 -20.38 7.18
CA THR A 364 -7.41 -21.06 8.40
C THR A 364 -5.94 -20.73 8.62
N GLU A 365 -5.37 -21.20 9.72
CA GLU A 365 -3.93 -21.10 9.98
C GLU A 365 -3.14 -22.24 9.31
N GLU A 366 -3.76 -23.06 8.47
CA GLU A 366 -3.02 -23.82 7.45
C GLU A 366 -2.61 -22.89 6.30
N ASP A 367 -3.39 -21.84 6.05
CA ASP A 367 -3.10 -20.84 5.04
C ASP A 367 -1.98 -19.87 5.49
N PHE A 368 -1.30 -19.31 4.50
CA PHE A 368 -0.31 -18.25 4.69
C PHE A 368 -0.36 -17.30 3.49
N ASP A 369 -1.47 -16.57 3.40
CA ASP A 369 -1.78 -15.62 2.35
C ASP A 369 -0.73 -14.52 2.16
N PRO A 370 -0.05 -13.95 3.19
CA PRO A 370 1.05 -13.02 2.96
C PRO A 370 2.20 -13.66 2.17
N GLY A 371 2.46 -14.97 2.33
CA GLY A 371 3.49 -15.69 1.56
C GLY A 371 3.23 -15.73 0.06
N ALA A 372 1.97 -15.52 -0.38
CA ALA A 372 1.62 -15.47 -1.79
C ALA A 372 1.98 -14.14 -2.49
N LYS A 373 2.56 -13.16 -1.76
CA LYS A 373 3.04 -11.88 -2.31
C LYS A 373 4.57 -11.87 -2.33
N PHE A 374 5.17 -11.68 -3.50
CA PHE A 374 6.62 -11.70 -3.78
C PHE A 374 7.52 -11.13 -2.66
N HIS A 375 7.21 -9.93 -2.14
CA HIS A 375 8.09 -9.21 -1.21
C HIS A 375 8.25 -9.87 0.16
N ILE A 376 7.26 -10.65 0.61
CA ILE A 376 7.32 -11.40 1.88
C ILE A 376 8.43 -12.47 1.85
N PRO A 377 8.41 -13.45 0.92
CA PRO A 377 9.43 -14.48 0.75
C PRO A 377 10.73 -13.95 0.15
N ALA A 378 10.68 -12.95 -0.74
CA ALA A 378 11.91 -12.32 -1.27
C ALA A 378 12.63 -11.43 -0.25
N ASN A 379 12.08 -11.29 0.97
CA ASN A 379 12.68 -10.51 2.05
C ASN A 379 12.93 -9.03 1.68
N VAL A 380 12.02 -8.42 0.91
CA VAL A 380 12.14 -7.03 0.45
C VAL A 380 11.22 -6.14 1.32
N PRO A 381 11.75 -5.17 2.09
CA PRO A 381 10.94 -4.21 2.87
C PRO A 381 9.93 -3.46 1.98
N TYR A 382 8.72 -3.23 2.47
CA TYR A 382 7.58 -2.75 1.65
C TYR A 382 7.18 -1.30 1.97
N VAL A 383 7.47 -0.80 3.17
CA VAL A 383 7.14 0.56 3.60
C VAL A 383 7.75 1.63 2.70
N ARG A 384 8.82 1.30 1.96
CA ARG A 384 9.42 2.13 0.91
C ARG A 384 8.39 2.63 -0.09
N TYR A 385 7.42 1.80 -0.47
CA TYR A 385 6.39 2.17 -1.45
C TYR A 385 5.33 3.09 -0.83
N PHE A 386 4.96 2.88 0.44
CA PHE A 386 4.09 3.82 1.15
C PHE A 386 4.72 5.21 1.23
N VAL A 387 5.98 5.27 1.68
CA VAL A 387 6.74 6.52 1.74
C VAL A 387 6.85 7.14 0.35
N SER A 388 7.18 6.35 -0.67
CA SER A 388 7.27 6.81 -2.06
C SER A 388 5.98 7.49 -2.53
N PHE A 389 4.84 6.85 -2.30
CA PHE A 389 3.54 7.34 -2.75
C PHE A 389 3.09 8.61 -2.02
N VAL A 390 3.64 8.89 -0.83
CA VAL A 390 3.46 10.18 -0.16
C VAL A 390 4.41 11.23 -0.73
N ILE A 391 5.71 10.97 -0.71
CA ILE A 391 6.72 11.98 -1.00
C ILE A 391 6.83 12.33 -2.49
N GLN A 392 6.41 11.43 -3.39
CA GLN A 392 6.41 11.72 -4.83
C GLN A 392 5.52 12.93 -5.16
N PHE A 393 4.39 13.13 -4.47
CA PHE A 393 3.56 14.31 -4.69
C PHE A 393 4.18 15.57 -4.10
N GLN A 394 4.93 15.45 -2.99
CA GLN A 394 5.69 16.58 -2.45
C GLN A 394 6.80 17.02 -3.42
N PHE A 395 7.51 16.05 -4.01
CA PHE A 395 8.53 16.29 -5.02
C PHE A 395 7.90 16.87 -6.29
N HIS A 396 6.82 16.27 -6.78
CA HIS A 396 6.11 16.73 -7.97
C HIS A 396 5.68 18.18 -7.80
N LYS A 397 5.02 18.54 -6.69
CA LYS A 397 4.66 19.93 -6.39
C LYS A 397 5.86 20.88 -6.43
N ALA A 398 6.93 20.56 -5.72
CA ALA A 398 8.11 21.43 -5.68
C ALA A 398 8.79 21.57 -7.05
N LEU A 399 8.83 20.51 -7.85
CA LEU A 399 9.37 20.53 -9.21
C LEU A 399 8.47 21.31 -10.18
N CYS A 400 7.16 21.23 -10.02
CA CYS A 400 6.19 22.03 -10.78
C CYS A 400 6.34 23.53 -10.49
N GLU A 401 6.51 23.89 -9.23
CA GLU A 401 6.81 25.25 -8.80
C GLU A 401 8.14 25.74 -9.38
N ALA A 402 9.18 24.90 -9.35
CA ALA A 402 10.48 25.20 -9.97
C ALA A 402 10.39 25.34 -11.51
N ALA A 403 9.51 24.57 -12.16
CA ALA A 403 9.23 24.64 -13.58
C ALA A 403 8.35 25.84 -13.98
N GLY A 404 7.86 26.62 -13.01
CA GLY A 404 6.96 27.74 -13.25
C GLY A 404 5.60 27.32 -13.81
N GLN A 405 5.16 26.08 -13.59
CA GLN A 405 3.86 25.61 -14.05
C GLN A 405 2.76 25.92 -13.01
N PRO A 406 1.70 26.65 -13.38
CA PRO A 406 0.64 27.00 -12.44
C PRO A 406 -0.30 25.81 -12.17
N ALA A 407 -1.14 25.97 -11.15
CA ALA A 407 -2.23 25.06 -10.81
C ALA A 407 -3.21 24.82 -11.99
N PRO A 408 -3.92 23.68 -12.03
CA PRO A 408 -3.96 22.63 -11.01
C PRO A 408 -2.79 21.65 -11.09
N LEU A 409 -2.36 21.12 -9.94
CA LEU A 409 -1.15 20.30 -9.82
C LEU A 409 -1.16 19.05 -10.72
N HIS A 410 -2.32 18.43 -10.94
CA HIS A 410 -2.44 17.25 -11.81
C HIS A 410 -2.23 17.52 -13.30
N ASN A 411 -2.20 18.78 -13.73
CA ASN A 411 -1.89 19.17 -15.11
C ASN A 411 -0.41 19.49 -15.32
N CYS A 412 0.41 19.41 -14.27
CA CYS A 412 1.81 19.75 -14.34
C CYS A 412 2.64 18.72 -15.13
N ASP A 413 3.42 19.21 -16.08
CA ASP A 413 4.42 18.45 -16.82
C ASP A 413 5.78 19.12 -16.70
N ILE A 414 6.74 18.51 -16.00
CA ILE A 414 8.08 19.08 -15.81
C ILE A 414 9.00 18.90 -17.03
N TYR A 415 8.52 18.27 -18.11
CA TYR A 415 9.29 18.07 -19.35
C TYR A 415 9.95 19.38 -19.83
N GLN A 416 11.22 19.28 -20.21
CA GLN A 416 12.09 20.41 -20.61
C GLN A 416 12.43 21.47 -19.53
N SER A 417 11.95 21.34 -18.29
CA SER A 417 12.37 22.25 -17.20
C SER A 417 13.76 21.87 -16.67
N LYS A 418 14.76 22.71 -16.97
CA LYS A 418 16.13 22.54 -16.46
C LYS A 418 16.23 22.88 -14.98
N GLU A 419 15.37 23.76 -14.50
CA GLU A 419 15.26 24.16 -13.10
C GLU A 419 14.80 22.99 -12.23
N ALA A 420 13.73 22.30 -12.66
CA ALA A 420 13.25 21.09 -12.01
C ALA A 420 14.31 19.98 -12.04
N GLY A 421 14.91 19.72 -13.21
CA GLY A 421 15.95 18.69 -13.31
C GLY A 421 17.22 18.99 -12.51
N LYS A 422 17.62 20.27 -12.39
CA LYS A 422 18.73 20.67 -11.50
C LYS A 422 18.40 20.33 -10.04
N LEU A 423 17.22 20.69 -9.58
CA LEU A 423 16.78 20.41 -8.21
C LEU A 423 16.77 18.91 -7.92
N LEU A 424 16.19 18.12 -8.83
CA LEU A 424 16.13 16.66 -8.73
C LEU A 424 17.53 16.03 -8.73
N GLY A 425 18.39 16.47 -9.66
CA GLY A 425 19.77 15.98 -9.78
C GLY A 425 20.62 16.30 -8.56
N ASP A 426 20.48 17.48 -7.98
CA ASP A 426 21.24 17.87 -6.79
C ASP A 426 20.85 17.05 -5.55
N VAL A 427 19.57 16.72 -5.40
CA VAL A 427 19.09 15.81 -4.35
C VAL A 427 19.63 14.39 -4.56
N MET A 428 19.56 13.88 -5.79
CA MET A 428 20.05 12.53 -6.09
C MET A 428 21.56 12.37 -5.85
N LYS A 429 22.38 13.40 -6.12
CA LYS A 429 23.84 13.37 -5.87
C LYS A 429 24.21 13.18 -4.40
N MET A 430 23.33 13.55 -3.47
CA MET A 430 23.58 13.36 -2.03
C MET A 430 23.64 11.87 -1.67
N GLY A 431 22.91 11.01 -2.40
CA GLY A 431 22.73 9.62 -2.02
C GLY A 431 22.32 9.47 -0.56
N PHE A 432 22.96 8.55 0.15
CA PHE A 432 22.75 8.30 1.58
C PHE A 432 23.77 9.02 2.48
N SER A 433 24.45 10.07 1.97
CA SER A 433 25.52 10.77 2.71
C SER A 433 25.03 11.77 3.76
N LYS A 434 23.73 12.06 3.79
CA LYS A 434 23.08 13.04 4.68
C LYS A 434 21.75 12.47 5.19
N PRO A 435 21.30 12.90 6.38
CA PRO A 435 19.96 12.58 6.85
C PRO A 435 18.90 12.96 5.81
N TRP A 436 17.94 12.08 5.55
CA TRP A 436 16.90 12.32 4.56
C TRP A 436 16.08 13.62 4.75
N PRO A 437 15.90 14.19 5.95
CA PRO A 437 15.22 15.48 6.09
C PRO A 437 15.98 16.64 5.43
N GLU A 438 17.31 16.55 5.31
CA GLU A 438 18.12 17.53 4.56
C GLU A 438 17.82 17.42 3.05
N ALA A 439 17.77 16.21 2.51
CA ALA A 439 17.40 15.96 1.12
C ALA A 439 15.94 16.40 0.82
N MET A 440 15.02 16.14 1.75
CA MET A 440 13.62 16.59 1.67
C MET A 440 13.52 18.12 1.68
N THR A 441 14.32 18.79 2.52
CA THR A 441 14.35 20.26 2.60
C THR A 441 14.94 20.86 1.33
N LEU A 442 15.98 20.23 0.76
CA LEU A 442 16.60 20.71 -0.47
C LEU A 442 15.60 20.75 -1.63
N ILE A 443 14.76 19.72 -1.77
CA ILE A 443 13.76 19.68 -2.86
C ILE A 443 12.47 20.41 -2.53
N THR A 444 11.90 20.23 -1.33
CA THR A 444 10.56 20.74 -1.01
C THR A 444 10.54 22.04 -0.20
N GLY A 445 11.71 22.51 0.27
CA GLY A 445 11.80 23.62 1.22
C GLY A 445 11.40 23.28 2.66
N GLN A 446 10.99 22.04 2.95
CA GLN A 446 10.62 21.60 4.30
C GLN A 446 11.11 20.19 4.61
N ALA A 447 11.25 19.84 5.89
CA ALA A 447 11.96 18.63 6.32
C ALA A 447 11.08 17.38 6.51
N LYS A 448 9.75 17.54 6.50
CA LYS A 448 8.81 16.49 6.92
C LYS A 448 8.12 15.81 5.74
N MET A 449 7.71 14.57 5.93
CA MET A 449 6.76 13.93 5.02
C MET A 449 5.36 14.52 5.24
N SER A 450 4.59 14.69 4.17
CA SER A 450 3.25 15.25 4.21
C SER A 450 2.40 14.75 3.06
N VAL A 451 1.15 14.36 3.33
CA VAL A 451 0.18 13.98 2.30
C VAL A 451 -0.49 15.20 1.64
N GLN A 452 -0.25 16.42 2.11
CA GLN A 452 -0.98 17.60 1.62
C GLN A 452 -0.84 17.82 0.11
N PRO A 453 0.34 17.71 -0.52
CA PRO A 453 0.45 17.82 -1.98
C PRO A 453 -0.26 16.70 -2.74
N LEU A 454 -0.36 15.50 -2.15
CA LEU A 454 -1.17 14.41 -2.71
C LEU A 454 -2.66 14.78 -2.66
N MET A 455 -3.16 15.30 -1.53
CA MET A 455 -4.55 15.73 -1.40
C MET A 455 -4.87 16.86 -2.38
N GLU A 456 -3.96 17.83 -2.56
CA GLU A 456 -4.08 18.91 -3.54
C GLU A 456 -4.15 18.39 -4.98
N TYR A 457 -3.34 17.39 -5.35
CA TYR A 457 -3.38 16.75 -6.66
C TYR A 457 -4.78 16.17 -6.95
N PHE A 458 -5.37 15.48 -5.97
CA PHE A 458 -6.65 14.79 -6.09
C PHE A 458 -7.87 15.64 -5.70
N GLN A 459 -7.70 16.93 -5.38
CA GLN A 459 -8.79 17.78 -4.89
C GLN A 459 -10.06 17.75 -5.78
N PRO A 460 -9.97 17.83 -7.13
CA PRO A 460 -11.17 17.74 -7.96
C PRO A 460 -11.88 16.39 -7.88
N LEU A 461 -11.13 15.30 -7.71
CA LEU A 461 -11.68 13.96 -7.55
C LEU A 461 -12.31 13.78 -6.16
N ILE A 462 -11.70 14.34 -5.11
CA ILE A 462 -12.25 14.34 -3.75
C ILE A 462 -13.65 14.97 -3.77
N GLU A 463 -13.77 16.19 -4.30
CA GLU A 463 -15.05 16.92 -4.38
C GLU A 463 -16.09 16.12 -5.17
N TRP A 464 -15.69 15.56 -6.32
CA TRP A 464 -16.58 14.76 -7.15
C TRP A 464 -17.06 13.48 -6.44
N LEU A 465 -16.16 12.76 -5.76
CA LEU A 465 -16.49 11.54 -5.02
C LEU A 465 -17.45 11.82 -3.87
N GLU A 466 -17.23 12.91 -3.12
CA GLU A 466 -18.12 13.30 -2.03
C GLU A 466 -19.53 13.61 -2.53
N GLU A 467 -19.65 14.34 -3.65
CA GLU A 467 -20.93 14.64 -4.29
C GLU A 467 -21.64 13.36 -4.77
N GLU A 468 -20.92 12.49 -5.48
CA GLU A 468 -21.49 11.28 -6.09
C GLU A 468 -21.86 10.23 -5.02
N ASN A 469 -21.02 10.01 -4.01
CA ASN A 469 -21.32 9.12 -2.89
C ASN A 469 -22.54 9.63 -2.10
N LYS A 470 -22.63 10.94 -1.85
CA LYS A 470 -23.78 11.55 -1.17
C LYS A 470 -25.08 11.39 -1.98
N LYS A 471 -25.02 11.63 -3.28
CA LYS A 471 -26.14 11.47 -4.21
C LYS A 471 -26.66 10.02 -4.24
N ASN A 472 -25.76 9.04 -4.15
CA ASN A 472 -26.09 7.61 -4.14
C ASN A 472 -26.48 7.08 -2.74
N GLY A 473 -26.36 7.91 -1.69
CA GLY A 473 -26.57 7.49 -0.30
C GLY A 473 -25.58 6.42 0.14
N ASP A 474 -24.34 6.46 -0.39
CA ASP A 474 -23.29 5.52 -0.04
C ASP A 474 -22.83 5.71 1.41
N VAL A 475 -22.65 4.59 2.11
CA VAL A 475 -22.12 4.59 3.48
C VAL A 475 -20.60 4.54 3.38
N LEU A 476 -19.90 5.56 3.86
CA LEU A 476 -18.44 5.55 3.89
C LEU A 476 -17.91 4.53 4.90
N GLY A 477 -16.78 3.91 4.57
CA GLY A 477 -16.20 2.82 5.36
C GLY A 477 -17.06 1.54 5.31
N TRP A 478 -16.83 0.65 6.26
CA TRP A 478 -17.46 -0.68 6.31
C TRP A 478 -17.97 -0.98 7.73
N PRO A 479 -19.02 -0.29 8.21
CA PRO A 479 -19.54 -0.50 9.56
C PRO A 479 -20.06 -1.92 9.78
N GLU A 480 -20.49 -2.62 8.73
CA GLU A 480 -20.81 -4.06 8.76
C GLU A 480 -19.55 -4.88 8.46
N TYR A 481 -18.51 -4.67 9.28
CA TYR A 481 -17.16 -5.21 9.07
C TYR A 481 -17.10 -6.74 9.14
N ASP A 482 -18.03 -7.38 9.84
CA ASP A 482 -18.13 -8.83 10.01
C ASP A 482 -18.80 -9.54 8.82
N TRP A 483 -19.29 -8.79 7.83
CA TRP A 483 -19.88 -9.34 6.61
C TRP A 483 -18.82 -10.05 5.75
N THR A 484 -19.18 -11.23 5.24
CA THR A 484 -18.39 -11.99 4.26
C THR A 484 -19.32 -12.70 3.26
N PRO A 485 -18.88 -12.92 1.99
CA PRO A 485 -19.72 -13.46 0.93
C PRO A 485 -20.19 -14.92 1.15
N TYR A 486 -19.63 -15.62 2.14
CA TYR A 486 -19.98 -17.01 2.48
C TYR A 486 -20.80 -17.13 3.77
N LYS A 487 -20.95 -16.07 4.59
CA LYS A 487 -21.70 -16.13 5.87
C LYS A 487 -23.19 -16.44 5.65
N SER A 488 -23.81 -15.88 4.61
CA SER A 488 -25.20 -16.15 4.22
C SER A 488 -25.41 -17.58 3.72
N LYS A 489 -24.47 -18.12 2.92
CA LYS A 489 -24.53 -19.48 2.38
C LYS A 489 -24.34 -20.56 3.44
N LEU A 490 -23.60 -20.27 4.51
CA LEU A 490 -23.38 -21.19 5.62
C LEU A 490 -24.57 -21.25 6.60
N GLY A 491 -25.67 -20.54 6.33
CA GLY A 491 -26.81 -20.47 7.25
C GLY A 491 -26.45 -19.88 8.62
N MET A 492 -25.35 -19.11 8.69
CA MET A 492 -24.96 -18.38 9.88
C MET A 492 -25.77 -17.08 9.98
N GLU A 493 -27.09 -17.20 10.05
CA GLU A 493 -27.88 -16.17 10.73
C GLU A 493 -27.37 -16.10 12.16
N GLU A 494 -26.97 -14.90 12.61
CA GLU A 494 -26.59 -14.68 14.00
C GLU A 494 -27.78 -14.96 14.91
N LYS A 495 -27.85 -16.20 15.42
CA LYS A 495 -28.50 -16.40 16.71
C LYS A 495 -27.70 -15.58 17.72
N PRO A 496 -28.35 -14.75 18.55
CA PRO A 496 -27.65 -13.95 19.55
C PRO A 496 -26.74 -14.89 20.35
N LYS A 497 -25.43 -14.63 20.30
CA LYS A 497 -24.43 -15.46 20.97
C LYS A 497 -24.72 -15.40 22.46
N ALA A 498 -25.15 -16.51 23.03
CA ALA A 498 -25.25 -16.64 24.46
C ALA A 498 -23.82 -16.65 25.04
N VAL A 499 -23.55 -15.70 25.92
CA VAL A 499 -22.29 -15.52 26.64
C VAL A 499 -22.46 -16.10 28.05
N SER A 500 -21.43 -16.76 28.57
CA SER A 500 -21.43 -17.25 29.94
C SER A 500 -21.14 -16.10 30.91
N PHE A 501 -22.13 -15.67 31.68
CA PHE A 501 -22.00 -14.68 32.74
C PHE A 501 -22.31 -15.31 34.10
N LEU A 502 -21.33 -15.38 35.00
CA LEU A 502 -21.44 -16.05 36.31
C LEU A 502 -21.95 -17.52 36.23
N GLY A 503 -21.60 -18.23 35.17
CA GLY A 503 -22.05 -19.61 34.94
C GLY A 503 -23.46 -19.75 34.36
N LEU A 504 -24.13 -18.63 34.06
CA LEU A 504 -25.41 -18.59 33.35
C LEU A 504 -25.19 -18.24 31.88
N SER A 505 -25.94 -18.90 31.00
CA SER A 505 -25.96 -18.61 29.56
C SER A 505 -26.95 -17.49 29.28
N VAL A 506 -26.47 -16.28 28.98
CA VAL A 506 -27.27 -15.06 28.76
C VAL A 506 -26.86 -14.37 27.46
N ASP A 507 -27.73 -13.58 26.84
CA ASP A 507 -27.32 -12.76 25.69
C ASP A 507 -26.36 -11.62 26.10
N GLU A 508 -25.70 -11.00 25.12
CA GLU A 508 -24.67 -9.99 25.33
C GLU A 508 -25.20 -8.75 26.06
N ALA A 509 -26.44 -8.34 25.77
CA ALA A 509 -27.10 -7.24 26.47
C ALA A 509 -27.38 -7.58 27.94
N GLY A 510 -27.80 -8.82 28.22
CA GLY A 510 -28.00 -9.35 29.56
C GLY A 510 -26.70 -9.45 30.36
N ALA A 511 -25.59 -9.83 29.71
CA ALA A 511 -24.26 -9.85 30.33
C ALA A 511 -23.78 -8.44 30.70
N VAL A 512 -23.97 -7.45 29.81
CA VAL A 512 -23.64 -6.04 30.07
C VAL A 512 -24.49 -5.48 31.22
N ALA A 513 -25.81 -5.74 31.21
CA ALA A 513 -26.68 -5.33 32.30
C ALA A 513 -26.26 -5.97 33.65
N GLY A 514 -25.89 -7.25 33.63
CA GLY A 514 -25.35 -7.96 34.80
C GLY A 514 -24.08 -7.33 35.34
N GLN A 515 -23.14 -6.92 34.48
CA GLN A 515 -21.92 -6.23 34.88
C GLN A 515 -22.21 -4.89 35.57
N TRP A 516 -23.14 -4.08 35.04
CA TRP A 516 -23.56 -2.83 35.66
C TRP A 516 -24.19 -3.04 37.04
N ILE A 517 -25.01 -4.08 37.20
CA ILE A 517 -25.62 -4.44 38.49
C ILE A 517 -24.54 -4.83 39.51
N LEU A 518 -23.57 -5.66 39.12
CA LEU A 518 -22.45 -6.04 40.00
C LEU A 518 -21.58 -4.85 40.39
N LEU A 519 -21.35 -3.91 39.47
CA LEU A 519 -20.61 -2.69 39.74
C LEU A 519 -21.34 -1.83 40.79
N VAL A 520 -22.65 -1.62 40.63
CA VAL A 520 -23.47 -0.88 41.59
C VAL A 520 -23.47 -1.55 42.95
N LEU A 521 -23.66 -2.87 43.01
CA LEU A 521 -23.60 -3.63 44.27
C LEU A 521 -22.24 -3.51 44.95
N SER A 522 -21.15 -3.55 44.18
CA SER A 522 -19.78 -3.40 44.70
C SER A 522 -19.56 -2.00 45.29
N ILE A 523 -20.07 -0.95 44.63
CA ILE A 523 -20.00 0.43 45.13
C ILE A 523 -20.82 0.58 46.42
N VAL A 524 -22.04 0.03 46.47
CA VAL A 524 -22.88 0.06 47.68
C VAL A 524 -22.19 -0.66 48.84
N PHE A 525 -21.57 -1.82 48.59
CA PHE A 525 -20.85 -2.57 49.60
C PHE A 525 -19.62 -1.79 50.12
N LEU A 526 -18.87 -1.16 49.21
CA LEU A 526 -17.73 -0.30 49.55
C LEU A 526 -18.15 0.87 50.46
N LEU A 527 -19.25 1.56 50.10
CA LEU A 527 -19.81 2.64 50.92
C LEU A 527 -20.27 2.13 52.29
N GLY A 528 -20.87 0.95 52.34
CA GLY A 528 -21.25 0.29 53.61
C GLY A 528 -20.05 -0.01 54.51
N VAL A 529 -18.96 -0.51 53.93
CA VAL A 529 -17.70 -0.76 54.66
C VAL A 529 -17.09 0.55 55.16
N ILE A 530 -17.04 1.59 54.32
CA ILE A 530 -16.56 2.92 54.72
C ILE A 530 -17.39 3.47 55.88
N TYR A 531 -18.72 3.33 55.82
CA TYR A 531 -19.62 3.76 56.89
C TYR A 531 -19.36 2.99 58.19
N LEU A 532 -19.19 1.66 58.13
CA LEU A 532 -18.87 0.83 59.30
C LEU A 532 -17.52 1.19 59.92
N VAL A 533 -16.49 1.41 59.09
CA VAL A 533 -15.17 1.86 59.54
C VAL A 533 -15.23 3.23 60.18
N TYR A 534 -16.01 4.16 59.60
CA TYR A 534 -16.26 5.47 60.19
C TYR A 534 -16.95 5.36 61.55
N ARG A 535 -18.00 4.54 61.66
CA ARG A 535 -18.72 4.30 62.92
C ARG A 535 -17.80 3.70 63.97
N TYR A 536 -17.01 2.68 63.61
CA TYR A 536 -16.03 2.05 64.50
C TYR A 536 -14.98 3.06 65.01
N ARG A 537 -14.41 3.88 64.12
CA ARG A 537 -13.47 4.94 64.51
C ARG A 537 -14.11 5.99 65.41
N LYS A 538 -15.36 6.38 65.16
CA LYS A 538 -16.12 7.31 66.00
C LYS A 538 -16.36 6.74 67.40
N THR A 539 -16.75 5.47 67.52
CA THR A 539 -16.95 4.78 68.81
C THR A 539 -15.64 4.64 69.58
N LYS A 540 -14.53 4.33 68.91
CA LYS A 540 -13.19 4.24 69.52
C LYS A 540 -12.68 5.61 69.99
N ARG A 541 -13.01 6.69 69.27
CA ARG A 541 -12.70 8.08 69.66
C ARG A 541 -13.51 8.56 70.87
N LEU A 542 -14.70 7.98 71.11
CA LEU A 542 -15.54 8.23 72.28
C LEU A 542 -15.09 7.42 73.51
N GLN A 543 -14.56 6.21 73.33
CA GLN A 543 -13.98 5.41 74.43
C GLN A 543 -12.60 5.91 74.89
N GLY A 544 -11.91 6.75 74.11
CA GLY A 544 -10.61 7.34 74.46
C GLY A 544 -10.69 8.64 75.29
N LYS A 545 -11.88 9.07 75.72
CA LYS A 545 -12.04 10.25 76.60
C LYS A 545 -12.63 9.84 77.95
N SER A 546 -11.76 9.37 78.84
CA SER A 546 -12.00 9.40 80.29
C SER A 546 -10.67 9.60 81.02
N MET A 547 -10.67 10.62 81.89
CA MET A 547 -9.65 11.02 82.88
C MET A 547 -8.25 11.44 82.38
N SER A 548 -8.09 12.71 82.04
CA SER A 548 -7.46 13.70 82.93
C SER A 548 -7.23 15.02 82.17
N GLN A 549 -7.11 16.10 82.94
CA GLN A 549 -6.81 17.48 82.54
C GLN A 549 -8.01 18.34 82.11
N MET A 550 -8.86 18.61 83.12
CA MET A 550 -9.08 20.01 83.52
C MET A 550 -7.73 20.63 83.90
N GLU A 551 -7.35 21.74 83.26
CA GLU A 551 -7.04 23.02 83.93
C GLU A 551 -6.29 24.01 83.01
N LEU A 552 -6.81 25.24 83.05
CA LEU A 552 -6.14 26.55 82.91
C LEU A 552 -5.85 27.17 81.53
N LYS A 553 -6.73 28.16 81.27
CA LYS A 553 -6.71 29.38 80.44
C LYS A 553 -6.82 29.27 78.92
#